data_AF-A0A1W9NX24-F1
#
_entry.id   AF-A0A1W9NX24-F1
#
_cell.length_a   1.000
_cell.length_b   1.000
_cell.length_c   1.000
_cell.angle_alpha   90.00
_cell.angle_beta   90.00
_cell.angle_gamma   90.00
#
_symmetry.space_group_name_H-M   'P 1'
#
loop_
_entity.id
_entity.type
_entity.pdbx_description
1 polymer ?
#
loop_
_entity_poly.entity_id
_entity_poly.type
_entity_poly.pdbx_seq_one_letter_code
_entity_poly.pdbx_strand_id
1 'polypeptide(L)' 'MYENYAYVLDYLPEGYPNEGIKRSKKSPVAQVVGENYFSLLEVGTPMRE' A
#
# COMPACT_ATOMS: atom_id res chain seq x y z
N MET A 1 -1.06 -16.01 -11.96
CA MET A 1 -0.64 -16.31 -10.57
C MET A 1 -1.13 -15.19 -9.69
N TYR A 2 -1.63 -15.51 -8.50
CA TYR A 2 -2.12 -14.53 -7.54
C TYR A 2 -1.58 -14.88 -6.15
N GLU A 3 -1.33 -13.85 -5.34
CA GLU A 3 -1.00 -14.01 -3.93
C GLU A 3 -2.30 -14.01 -3.11
N ASN A 4 -2.43 -14.96 -2.18
CA ASN A 4 -3.54 -14.98 -1.21
C ASN A 4 -3.15 -14.31 0.12
N TYR A 5 -1.85 -14.34 0.44
CA TYR A 5 -1.28 -13.77 1.66
C TYR A 5 -0.01 -12.99 1.31
N ALA A 6 0.26 -11.97 2.11
CA ALA A 6 1.44 -11.14 1.99
C ALA A 6 1.88 -10.67 3.38
N TYR A 7 3.18 -10.42 3.50
CA TYR A 7 3.82 -9.87 4.70
C TYR A 7 4.07 -8.37 4.50
N VAL A 8 3.78 -7.57 5.53
CA VAL A 8 4.01 -6.12 5.49
C VAL A 8 5.50 -5.83 5.60
N LEU A 9 6.01 -5.01 4.68
CA LEU A 9 7.38 -4.50 4.70
C LEU A 9 7.46 -3.10 5.33
N ASP A 10 6.57 -2.21 4.91
CA ASP A 10 6.45 -0.86 5.45
C ASP A 10 4.99 -0.41 5.43
N TYR A 11 4.63 0.43 6.40
CA TYR A 11 3.29 0.99 6.51
C TYR A 11 3.36 2.51 6.67
N LEU A 12 2.71 3.22 5.76
CA LEU A 12 2.66 4.68 5.72
C LEU A 12 1.21 5.13 6.03
N PRO A 13 0.90 5.49 7.29
CA PRO A 13 -0.46 5.86 7.68
C PRO A 13 -0.99 7.11 6.95
N GLU A 14 -0.09 8.02 6.58
CA GLU A 14 -0.42 9.30 5.95
C GLU A 14 -0.13 9.30 4.44
N GLY A 15 0.09 8.12 3.84
CA GLY A 15 0.54 7.99 2.45
C GLY A 15 1.96 8.49 2.23
N TYR A 16 2.37 8.63 0.97
CA TYR A 16 3.73 9.04 0.64
C TYR A 16 4.00 10.50 1.03
N PRO A 17 5.15 10.82 1.66
CA PRO A 17 5.45 12.18 2.13
C PRO A 17 5.52 13.19 0.98
N ASN A 18 6.08 12.79 -0.16
CA ASN A 18 6.45 13.67 -1.27
C ASN A 18 5.51 13.61 -2.49
N GLU A 19 4.29 13.09 -2.34
CA GLU A 19 3.35 12.93 -3.45
C GLU A 19 2.81 14.24 -4.05
N GLY A 20 3.09 15.41 -3.46
CA GLY A 20 2.56 16.70 -3.90
C GLY A 20 1.04 16.85 -3.72
N ILE A 21 0.36 15.82 -3.19
CA ILE A 21 -1.07 15.79 -2.91
C ILE A 21 -1.34 16.45 -1.55
N LYS A 22 -2.44 17.21 -1.45
CA LYS A 22 -2.91 17.78 -0.17
C LYS A 22 -3.12 16.66 0.86
N ARG A 23 -2.73 16.88 2.12
CA ARG A 23 -2.81 15.89 3.20
C ARG A 23 -4.19 15.23 3.33
N SER A 24 -5.27 15.99 3.12
CA SER A 24 -6.66 15.51 3.18
C SER A 24 -7.04 14.52 2.06
N LYS A 25 -6.22 14.39 1.02
CA LYS A 25 -6.41 13.47 -0.11
C LYS A 25 -5.45 12.29 -0.08
N LYS A 26 -4.53 12.25 0.89
CA LYS A 26 -3.63 11.11 1.07
C LYS A 26 -4.40 9.99 1.77
N SER A 27 -4.10 8.76 1.36
CA SER A 27 -4.68 7.55 1.94
C SER A 27 -3.58 6.70 2.55
N PRO A 28 -3.86 5.96 3.63
CA PRO A 28 -2.94 4.96 4.16
C PRO A 28 -2.56 3.94 3.08
N VAL A 29 -1.29 3.58 3.07
CA VAL A 29 -0.73 2.59 2.15
C VAL A 29 0.25 1.67 2.87
N ALA A 30 0.25 0.40 2.52
CA ALA A 30 1.23 -0.58 2.96
C ALA A 30 1.95 -1.17 1.75
N GLN A 31 3.27 -1.30 1.89
CA GLN A 31 4.10 -2.04 0.94
C GLN A 31 4.25 -3.47 1.47
N VAL A 32 3.95 -4.46 0.63
CA VAL A 32 3.89 -5.87 1.04
C VAL A 32 4.65 -6.78 0.08
N VAL A 33 5.13 -7.91 0.61
CA VAL A 33 5.69 -9.01 -0.19
C VAL A 33 4.78 -10.23 -0.13
N GLY A 34 4.41 -10.75 -1.30
CA GLY A 34 3.60 -11.96 -1.42
C GLY A 34 4.30 -13.19 -0.84
N GLU A 35 3.52 -14.08 -0.24
CA GLU A 35 4.05 -15.28 0.42
C GLU A 35 4.60 -16.31 -0.59
N ASN A 36 3.95 -16.49 -1.74
CA ASN A 36 4.23 -17.65 -2.60
C ASN A 36 5.16 -17.31 -3.77
N TYR A 37 5.01 -16.12 -4.36
CA TYR A 37 5.80 -15.69 -5.51
C TYR A 37 6.71 -14.51 -5.19
N PHE A 38 6.77 -14.09 -3.92
CA PHE A 38 7.54 -12.92 -3.48
C PHE A 38 7.21 -11.66 -4.29
N SER A 39 5.95 -11.56 -4.72
CA SER A 39 5.48 -10.41 -5.51
C SER A 39 5.54 -9.15 -4.65
N LEU A 40 6.16 -8.09 -5.15
CA LEU A 40 6.14 -6.78 -4.49
C LEU A 40 4.85 -6.05 -4.88
N LEU A 41 4.05 -5.69 -3.88
CA LEU A 41 2.72 -5.11 -4.07
C LEU A 41 2.54 -3.89 -3.17
N GLU A 42 1.66 -3.00 -3.62
CA GLU A 42 1.15 -1.88 -2.84
C GLU A 42 -0.33 -2.10 -2.56
N VAL A 43 -0.73 -2.00 -1.29
CA VAL A 43 -2.12 -2.13 -0.88
C VAL A 43 -2.53 -0.89 -0.11
N GLY A 44 -3.70 -0.35 -0.43
CA GLY A 44 -4.21 0.87 0.20
C GLY A 44 -5.72 0.83 0.30
N THR A 45 -6.27 1.73 1.10
CA THR A 45 -7.72 1.93 1.14
C THR A 45 -8.20 2.45 -0.21
N PRO A 46 -9.20 1.82 -0.84
CA PRO A 46 -9.82 2.37 -2.04
C PRO A 46 -10.43 3.74 -1.69
N MET A 47 -10.13 4.76 -2.50
CA MET A 47 -10.82 6.05 -2.39
C MET A 47 -12.31 5.80 -2.64
N ARG A 48 -13.17 6.20 -1.70
CA ARG A 48 -14.62 6.23 -1.95
C ARG A 48 -14.90 7.34 -2.96
N GLU A 49 -15.59 7.00 -4.04
CA GLU A 49 -16.09 7.96 -5.05
C GLU A 49 -17.04 8.99 -4.44
#